data_AF-A0A4Q4BRJ5-F1
#
_entry.id   AF-A0A4Q4BRJ5-F1
#
_cell.length_a   1.000
_cell.length_b   1.000
_cell.length_c   1.000
_cell.angle_alpha   90.00
_cell.angle_beta   90.00
_cell.angle_gamma   90.00
#
_symmetry.space_group_name_H-M   'P 1'
#
loop_
_entity.id
_entity.type
_entity.pdbx_description
1 polymer ?
#
loop_
_entity_poly.entity_id
_entity_poly.type
_entity_poly.pdbx_seq_one_letter_code
_entity_poly.pdbx_strand_id
1 'polypeptide(L)'
;GGRRRSEVTALNVEDIGRDVFLIKGMLWVRLVETKTTRKDQAPKLPLKGRAARAVVNWLEITGLKEGPLFRPVSKSDRPLPRRLASDALRTILRHRLSLAGLPEDFATPHGLRAGFLTQAALDGAPLAAAMKLSLHRSAIQAQKYYADVEIGDNPAADLLGN
;
A
#
# COMPACT_ATOMS: atom_id res chain seq x y z
N GLY A 1 1.86 -2.17 -0.63
CA GLY A 1 1.52 -2.40 0.78
C GLY A 1 2.12 -1.32 1.65
N GLY A 2 1.88 -1.38 2.96
CA GLY A 2 2.57 -0.50 3.92
C GLY A 2 2.16 0.97 3.89
N ARG A 3 1.01 1.34 3.30
CA ARG A 3 0.53 2.74 3.22
C ARG A 3 -0.65 2.98 4.16
N ARG A 4 -0.78 4.22 4.66
CA ARG A 4 -1.97 4.65 5.39
C ARG A 4 -3.13 4.80 4.42
N ARG A 5 -4.34 4.51 4.87
CA ARG A 5 -5.57 4.71 4.08
C ARG A 5 -5.69 6.12 3.51
N SER A 6 -5.34 7.14 4.31
CA SER A 6 -5.37 8.54 3.90
C SER A 6 -4.37 8.85 2.78
N GLU A 7 -3.15 8.30 2.86
CA GLU A 7 -2.12 8.42 1.82
C GLU A 7 -2.60 7.81 0.51
N VAL A 8 -3.24 6.63 0.56
CA VAL A 8 -3.78 5.96 -0.64
C VAL A 8 -4.90 6.78 -1.27
N THR A 9 -5.87 7.25 -0.48
CA THR A 9 -6.98 8.06 -1.02
C THR A 9 -6.55 9.45 -1.48
N ALA A 10 -5.42 9.97 -0.99
CA ALA A 10 -4.89 11.28 -1.36
C ALA A 10 -4.21 11.31 -2.74
N LEU A 11 -3.91 10.15 -3.32
CA LEU A 11 -3.30 10.05 -4.65
C LEU A 11 -4.17 10.71 -5.72
N ASN A 12 -3.52 11.42 -6.63
CA ASN A 12 -4.09 11.89 -7.87
C ASN A 12 -3.50 11.14 -9.08
N VAL A 13 -4.06 11.36 -10.27
CA VAL A 13 -3.57 10.73 -11.50
C VAL A 13 -2.14 11.17 -11.82
N GLU A 14 -1.80 12.43 -11.54
CA GLU A 14 -0.49 13.05 -11.80
C GLU A 14 0.61 12.49 -10.91
N ASP A 15 0.24 11.78 -9.84
CA ASP A 15 1.16 11.10 -8.95
C ASP A 15 1.65 9.75 -9.49
N ILE A 16 1.06 9.28 -10.60
CA ILE A 16 1.30 7.96 -11.17
C ILE A 16 2.16 8.06 -12.45
N GLY A 17 3.44 7.75 -12.30
CA GLY A 17 4.38 7.58 -13.41
C GLY A 17 4.18 6.23 -14.10
N ARG A 18 3.83 6.26 -15.39
CA ARG A 18 3.51 5.09 -16.23
C ARG A 18 4.57 4.80 -17.30
N ASP A 19 5.62 5.62 -17.36
CA ASP A 19 6.69 5.61 -18.35
C ASP A 19 7.37 4.24 -18.49
N VAL A 20 7.55 3.53 -17.38
CA VAL A 20 8.18 2.21 -17.36
C VAL A 20 7.20 1.04 -17.30
N PHE A 21 5.89 1.28 -17.41
CA PHE A 21 4.89 0.22 -17.20
C PHE A 21 5.00 -0.90 -18.23
N LEU A 22 5.09 -0.56 -19.53
CA LEU A 22 5.14 -1.55 -20.61
C LEU A 22 6.44 -2.37 -20.60
N ILE A 23 7.54 -1.79 -20.11
CA ILE A 23 8.87 -2.42 -20.13
C ILE A 23 9.13 -3.19 -18.83
N LYS A 24 8.66 -2.67 -17.67
CA LYS A 24 9.00 -3.21 -16.34
C LYS A 24 7.80 -3.75 -15.55
N GLY A 25 6.58 -3.64 -16.07
CA GLY A 25 5.36 -4.02 -15.35
C GLY A 25 5.16 -3.25 -14.03
N MET A 26 5.68 -2.02 -13.97
CA MET A 26 5.81 -1.23 -12.75
C MET A 26 5.35 0.21 -12.97
N LEU A 27 4.78 0.82 -11.93
CA LEU A 27 4.46 2.23 -11.86
C LEU A 27 5.32 2.92 -10.80
N TRP A 28 5.64 4.18 -11.03
CA TRP A 28 6.16 5.06 -9.98
C TRP A 28 5.00 5.80 -9.32
N VAL A 29 4.92 5.75 -8.00
CA VAL A 29 3.92 6.47 -7.22
C VAL A 29 4.63 7.56 -6.42
N ARG A 30 4.20 8.81 -6.58
CA ARG A 30 4.62 9.93 -5.73
C ARG A 30 3.54 10.18 -4.70
N LEU A 31 3.89 10.20 -3.42
CA LEU A 31 2.89 10.54 -2.41
C LEU A 31 2.76 12.06 -2.31
N VAL A 32 1.51 12.54 -2.24
CA VAL A 32 1.20 13.95 -2.04
C VAL A 32 1.70 14.41 -0.67
N GLU A 33 2.21 15.64 -0.65
CA GLU A 33 2.67 16.45 0.48
C GLU A 33 2.15 16.02 1.87
N THR A 34 3.08 15.90 2.81
CA THR A 34 2.79 16.29 4.20
C THR A 34 3.21 17.74 4.37
N LYS A 35 2.62 18.47 5.33
CA LYS A 35 2.92 19.89 5.69
C LYS A 35 4.42 20.25 5.82
N THR A 36 5.32 19.27 5.78
CA THR A 36 6.77 19.38 5.99
C THR A 36 7.64 18.93 4.80
N THR A 37 7.08 18.59 3.63
CA THR A 37 7.88 18.02 2.52
C THR A 37 7.41 18.54 1.17
N ARG A 38 8.27 19.31 0.49
CA ARG A 38 8.01 19.85 -0.86
C ARG A 38 8.00 18.73 -1.91
N LYS A 39 7.31 18.95 -3.03
CA LYS A 39 7.04 17.97 -4.11
C LYS A 39 8.29 17.39 -4.79
N ASP A 40 9.40 18.11 -4.73
CA ASP A 40 10.74 17.73 -5.20
C ASP A 40 11.47 16.76 -4.25
N GLN A 41 11.05 16.67 -2.99
CA GLN A 41 11.61 15.79 -1.96
C GLN A 41 10.73 14.57 -1.66
N ALA A 42 9.53 14.48 -2.24
CA ALA A 42 8.62 13.38 -2.00
C ALA A 42 9.18 12.06 -2.57
N PRO A 43 9.28 10.99 -1.76
CA PRO A 43 9.85 9.73 -2.21
C PRO A 43 9.00 9.12 -3.34
N LYS A 44 9.65 8.76 -4.45
CA LYS A 44 9.07 7.92 -5.50
C LYS A 44 9.08 6.46 -5.04
N LEU A 45 7.92 5.82 -5.08
CA LEU A 45 7.75 4.44 -4.61
C LEU A 45 7.37 3.53 -5.77
N PRO A 46 7.97 2.34 -5.87
CA PRO A 46 7.59 1.39 -6.90
C PRO A 46 6.26 0.70 -6.53
N LEU A 47 5.35 0.62 -7.51
CA LEU A 47 4.16 -0.22 -7.45
C LEU A 47 4.28 -1.27 -8.56
N LYS A 48 4.20 -2.56 -8.21
CA LYS A 48 4.48 -3.68 -9.13
C LYS A 48 3.32 -4.67 -9.18
N GLY A 49 3.35 -5.54 -10.19
CA GLY A 49 2.53 -6.75 -10.25
C GLY A 49 1.04 -6.49 -10.40
N ARG A 50 0.21 -7.22 -9.64
CA ARG A 50 -1.26 -7.13 -9.73
C ARG A 50 -1.77 -5.72 -9.40
N ALA A 51 -1.17 -5.04 -8.43
CA ALA A 51 -1.57 -3.70 -8.05
C ALA A 51 -1.27 -2.65 -9.13
N ALA A 52 -0.11 -2.74 -9.80
CA ALA A 52 0.22 -1.86 -10.92
C ALA A 52 -0.77 -2.03 -12.08
N ARG A 53 -1.06 -3.28 -12.46
CA ARG A 53 -2.04 -3.60 -13.50
C ARG A 53 -3.44 -3.10 -13.16
N ALA A 54 -3.87 -3.24 -11.90
CA ALA A 54 -5.16 -2.75 -11.45
C ALA A 54 -5.29 -1.22 -11.58
N VAL A 55 -4.22 -0.46 -11.26
CA VAL A 55 -4.22 1.00 -11.44
C VAL A 55 -4.28 1.39 -12.91
N VAL A 56 -3.53 0.71 -13.78
CA VAL A 56 -3.56 0.98 -15.22
C VAL A 56 -4.96 0.70 -15.80
N ASN A 57 -5.51 -0.49 -15.52
CA ASN A 57 -6.84 -0.86 -15.97
C ASN A 57 -7.92 0.11 -15.45
N TRP A 58 -7.82 0.55 -14.19
CA TRP A 58 -8.70 1.57 -13.64
C TRP A 58 -8.64 2.88 -14.43
N LEU A 59 -7.45 3.38 -14.76
CA LEU A 59 -7.28 4.60 -15.57
C LEU A 59 -7.81 4.43 -17.00
N GLU A 60 -7.66 3.24 -17.59
CA GLU A 60 -8.18 2.92 -18.92
C GLU A 60 -9.70 2.92 -18.95
N ILE A 61 -10.35 2.19 -18.04
CA ILE A 61 -11.82 2.07 -17.97
C ILE A 61 -12.46 3.42 -17.65
N THR A 62 -11.87 4.20 -16.74
CA THR A 62 -12.47 5.46 -16.29
C THR A 62 -12.12 6.65 -17.18
N GLY A 63 -11.09 6.53 -18.02
CA GLY A 63 -10.59 7.61 -18.84
C GLY A 63 -10.00 8.80 -18.06
N LEU A 64 -9.76 8.65 -16.74
CA LEU A 64 -9.28 9.73 -15.89
C LEU A 64 -7.93 10.26 -16.37
N LYS A 65 -7.84 11.57 -16.55
CA LYS A 65 -6.61 12.26 -16.97
C LYS A 65 -5.93 13.04 -15.85
N GLU A 66 -6.72 13.50 -14.88
CA GLU A 66 -6.27 14.38 -13.80
C GLU A 66 -7.13 14.24 -12.54
N GLY A 67 -6.66 14.82 -11.44
CA GLY A 67 -7.36 14.88 -10.17
C GLY A 67 -7.38 13.55 -9.39
N PRO A 68 -8.33 13.34 -8.45
CA PRO A 68 -8.30 12.19 -7.54
C PRO A 68 -8.26 10.86 -8.28
N LEU A 69 -7.28 10.01 -7.95
CA LEU A 69 -7.12 8.70 -8.56
C LEU A 69 -8.27 7.78 -8.16
N PHE A 70 -8.57 7.72 -6.85
CA PHE A 70 -9.68 6.93 -6.33
C PHE A 70 -10.90 7.81 -6.10
N ARG A 71 -12.00 7.44 -6.73
CA ARG A 71 -13.28 8.16 -6.72
C ARG A 71 -14.40 7.21 -6.31
N PRO A 72 -15.42 7.64 -5.56
CA PRO A 72 -16.62 6.84 -5.36
C PRO A 72 -17.31 6.59 -6.70
N VAL A 73 -17.89 5.40 -6.87
CA VAL A 73 -18.64 5.02 -8.07
C VAL A 73 -20.13 5.09 -7.77
N SER A 74 -20.90 5.73 -8.65
CA SER A 74 -22.37 5.81 -8.53
C SER A 74 -23.02 4.44 -8.78
N LYS A 75 -24.32 4.31 -8.46
CA LYS A 75 -25.11 3.11 -8.83
C LYS A 75 -25.24 2.88 -10.35
N SER A 76 -24.86 3.87 -11.15
CA SER A 76 -24.83 3.81 -12.61
C SER A 76 -23.43 3.58 -13.17
N ASP A 77 -22.51 3.05 -12.35
CA ASP A 77 -21.13 2.72 -12.69
C ASP A 77 -20.28 3.90 -13.17
N ARG A 78 -20.60 5.13 -12.72
CA ARG A 78 -19.83 6.33 -13.06
C ARG A 78 -18.97 6.80 -11.88
N PRO A 79 -17.65 7.00 -12.08
CA PRO A 79 -16.81 7.66 -11.09
C PRO A 79 -17.27 9.10 -10.84
N LEU A 80 -17.55 9.44 -9.58
CA LEU A 80 -17.95 10.79 -9.18
C LEU A 80 -16.74 11.75 -9.18
N PRO A 81 -16.93 13.07 -9.38
CA PRO A 81 -15.83 14.03 -9.50
C PRO A 81 -15.08 14.34 -8.19
N ARG A 82 -15.42 13.64 -7.10
CA ARG A 82 -14.85 13.85 -5.76
C ARG A 82 -13.92 12.72 -5.37
N ARG A 83 -12.97 13.03 -4.48
CA ARG A 83 -12.06 12.06 -3.88
C ARG A 83 -12.83 11.02 -3.04
N LEU A 84 -12.36 9.77 -3.07
CA LEU A 84 -12.82 8.73 -2.17
C LEU A 84 -12.45 9.08 -0.73
N ALA A 85 -13.41 9.03 0.19
CA ALA A 85 -13.15 9.25 1.61
C ALA A 85 -12.24 8.16 2.17
N SER A 86 -11.30 8.52 3.05
CA SER A 86 -10.32 7.57 3.61
C SER A 86 -10.97 6.43 4.42
N ASP A 87 -12.10 6.68 5.06
CA ASP A 87 -12.89 5.66 5.77
C ASP A 87 -13.59 4.68 4.82
N ALA A 88 -13.89 5.08 3.58
CA ALA A 88 -14.54 4.20 2.60
C ALA A 88 -13.67 2.99 2.25
N LEU A 89 -12.34 3.08 2.39
CA LEU A 89 -11.44 1.93 2.22
C LEU A 89 -11.77 0.78 3.18
N ARG A 90 -12.19 1.07 4.41
CA ARG A 90 -12.59 0.04 5.37
C ARG A 90 -13.87 -0.66 4.90
N THR A 91 -14.85 0.11 4.44
CA THR A 91 -16.10 -0.43 3.89
C THR A 91 -15.86 -1.28 2.66
N ILE A 92 -15.01 -0.82 1.73
CA ILE A 92 -14.62 -1.59 0.54
C ILE A 92 -13.94 -2.89 0.94
N LEU A 93 -12.98 -2.84 1.88
CA LEU A 93 -12.26 -4.03 2.32
C LEU A 93 -13.21 -5.07 2.95
N ARG A 94 -14.09 -4.64 3.86
CA ARG A 94 -15.10 -5.52 4.48
C ARG A 94 -15.99 -6.20 3.45
N HIS A 95 -16.51 -5.43 2.51
CA HIS A 95 -17.33 -5.96 1.44
C HIS A 95 -16.56 -6.96 0.57
N ARG A 96 -15.29 -6.69 0.25
CA ARG A 96 -14.44 -7.62 -0.51
C ARG A 96 -14.11 -8.89 0.27
N LEU A 97 -13.94 -8.82 1.59
CA LEU A 97 -13.76 -10.00 2.46
C LEU A 97 -15.01 -10.88 2.45
N SER A 98 -16.19 -10.28 2.62
CA SER A 98 -17.47 -10.99 2.54
C SER A 98 -17.66 -11.70 1.19
N LEU A 99 -17.38 -11.02 0.07
CA LEU A 99 -17.42 -11.63 -1.27
C LEU A 99 -16.40 -12.76 -1.47
N ALA A 100 -15.33 -12.78 -0.69
CA ALA A 100 -14.31 -13.83 -0.70
C ALA A 100 -14.64 -14.98 0.26
N GLY A 101 -15.79 -14.96 0.95
CA GLY A 101 -16.16 -15.97 1.95
C GLY A 101 -15.38 -15.85 3.25
N LEU A 102 -14.75 -14.71 3.52
CA LEU A 102 -13.98 -14.45 4.74
C LEU A 102 -14.79 -13.60 5.74
N PRO A 103 -14.53 -13.74 7.05
CA PRO A 103 -15.08 -12.83 8.06
C PRO A 103 -14.76 -11.37 7.72
N GLU A 104 -15.71 -10.46 7.92
CA GLU A 104 -15.53 -9.04 7.56
C GLU A 104 -14.43 -8.34 8.38
N ASP A 105 -14.09 -8.87 9.54
CA ASP A 105 -13.03 -8.38 10.42
C ASP A 105 -11.68 -9.10 10.23
N PHE A 106 -11.60 -10.06 9.31
CA PHE A 106 -10.38 -10.83 9.00
C PHE A 106 -9.18 -9.93 8.67
N ALA A 107 -9.42 -8.79 8.00
CA ALA A 107 -8.37 -7.82 7.72
C ALA A 107 -8.87 -6.38 7.92
N THR A 108 -7.95 -5.51 8.36
CA THR A 108 -8.19 -4.07 8.48
C THR A 108 -7.18 -3.28 7.65
N PRO A 109 -7.48 -2.03 7.24
CA PRO A 109 -6.50 -1.19 6.53
C PRO A 109 -5.20 -0.98 7.34
N HIS A 110 -5.30 -0.92 8.67
CA HIS A 110 -4.13 -0.84 9.54
C HIS A 110 -3.37 -2.17 9.55
N GLY A 111 -4.07 -3.31 9.66
CA GLY A 111 -3.48 -4.65 9.59
C GLY A 111 -2.76 -4.89 8.26
N LEU A 112 -3.32 -4.46 7.13
CA LEU A 112 -2.65 -4.55 5.81
C LEU A 112 -1.39 -3.67 5.73
N ARG A 113 -1.33 -2.57 6.49
CA ARG A 113 -0.12 -1.75 6.59
C ARG A 113 0.94 -2.44 7.45
N ALA A 114 0.54 -2.99 8.59
CA ALA A 114 1.40 -3.72 9.50
C ALA A 114 1.97 -4.99 8.85
N GLY A 115 1.09 -5.81 8.25
CA GLY A 115 1.45 -7.05 7.57
C GLY A 115 2.41 -6.88 6.39
N PHE A 116 2.55 -5.67 5.84
CA PHE A 116 3.63 -5.39 4.87
C PHE A 116 5.02 -5.49 5.51
N LEU A 117 5.20 -5.00 6.74
CA LEU A 117 6.48 -5.12 7.45
C LEU A 117 6.72 -6.56 7.89
N THR A 118 5.70 -7.25 8.38
CA THR A 118 5.79 -8.68 8.73
C THR A 118 6.17 -9.52 7.51
N GLN A 119 5.51 -9.32 6.36
CA GLN A 119 5.88 -10.03 5.13
C GLN A 119 7.29 -9.67 4.66
N ALA A 120 7.70 -8.40 4.77
CA ALA A 120 9.06 -8.00 4.42
C ALA A 120 10.11 -8.68 5.33
N ALA A 121 9.81 -8.88 6.62
CA ALA A 121 10.65 -9.63 7.54
C ALA A 121 10.73 -11.11 7.14
N LEU A 122 9.58 -11.76 6.88
CA LEU A 122 9.50 -13.15 6.42
C LEU A 122 10.26 -13.36 5.10
N ASP A 123 10.23 -12.38 4.20
CA ASP A 123 10.96 -12.42 2.93
C ASP A 123 12.47 -12.09 3.10
N GLY A 124 12.95 -11.88 4.32
CA GLY A 124 14.35 -11.55 4.63
C GLY A 124 14.79 -10.15 4.15
N ALA A 125 13.85 -9.25 3.85
CA ALA A 125 14.18 -7.91 3.38
C ALA A 125 14.75 -7.07 4.52
N PRO A 126 15.90 -6.38 4.35
CA PRO A 126 16.48 -5.56 5.40
C PRO A 126 15.50 -4.49 5.91
N LEU A 127 15.40 -4.33 7.23
CA LEU A 127 14.47 -3.39 7.87
C LEU A 127 14.53 -1.99 7.26
N ALA A 128 15.75 -1.46 7.04
CA ALA A 128 15.94 -0.14 6.44
C ALA A 128 15.31 -0.03 5.03
N ALA A 129 15.42 -1.07 4.22
CA ALA A 129 14.80 -1.11 2.88
C ALA A 129 13.27 -1.19 2.98
N ALA A 130 12.75 -2.05 3.87
CA ALA A 130 11.31 -2.15 4.12
C ALA A 130 10.73 -0.85 4.70
N MET A 131 11.46 -0.15 5.56
CA MET A 131 11.08 1.17 6.08
C MET A 131 11.08 2.24 5.00
N LYS A 132 12.07 2.26 4.10
CA LYS A 132 12.10 3.18 2.96
C LYS A 132 10.88 2.99 2.05
N LEU A 133 10.47 1.75 1.82
CA LEU A 133 9.27 1.43 1.04
C LEU A 133 7.98 1.70 1.82
N SER A 134 7.95 1.42 3.13
CA SER A 134 6.77 1.51 4.00
C SER A 134 6.53 2.94 4.57
N LEU A 135 7.52 3.82 4.47
CA LEU A 135 7.58 5.16 5.07
C LEU A 135 7.24 5.18 6.56
N HIS A 136 7.54 4.10 7.29
CA HIS A 136 7.53 4.14 8.75
C HIS A 136 8.69 5.03 9.22
N ARG A 137 8.38 6.01 10.08
CA ARG A 137 9.39 6.93 10.62
C ARG A 137 10.11 6.34 11.84
N SER A 138 9.41 5.51 12.63
CA SER A 138 9.98 4.90 13.83
C SER A 138 10.56 3.53 13.51
N ALA A 139 11.88 3.40 13.61
CA ALA A 139 12.57 2.12 13.51
C ALA A 139 12.16 1.18 14.64
N ILE A 140 12.01 1.70 15.87
CA ILE A 140 11.56 0.93 17.04
C ILE A 140 10.20 0.29 16.78
N GLN A 141 9.25 1.04 16.23
CA GLN A 141 7.92 0.49 15.93
C GLN A 141 7.98 -0.54 14.80
N ALA A 142 8.82 -0.32 13.79
CA ALA A 142 8.96 -1.25 12.68
C ALA A 142 9.68 -2.55 13.09
N GLN A 143 10.68 -2.46 13.98
CA GLN A 143 11.45 -3.58 14.53
C GLN A 143 10.55 -4.60 15.23
N LYS A 144 9.47 -4.17 15.89
CA LYS A 144 8.52 -5.10 16.54
C LYS A 144 8.00 -6.16 15.56
N TYR A 145 7.65 -5.75 14.35
CA TYR A 145 7.17 -6.69 13.31
C TYR A 145 8.25 -7.63 12.77
N TYR A 146 9.52 -7.28 12.92
CA TYR A 146 10.66 -8.10 12.51
C TYR A 146 11.06 -9.07 13.62
N ALA A 147 11.15 -8.59 14.86
CA ALA A 147 11.48 -9.40 16.03
C ALA A 147 10.49 -10.55 16.22
N ASP A 148 9.19 -10.32 16.04
CA ASP A 148 8.16 -11.35 16.17
C ASP A 148 8.32 -12.48 15.13
N VAL A 149 8.87 -12.18 13.95
CA VAL A 149 9.15 -13.17 12.89
C VAL A 149 10.47 -13.89 13.16
N GLU A 150 11.50 -13.12 13.52
CA GLU A 150 12.85 -13.64 13.74
C GLU A 150 12.93 -14.56 14.96
N ILE A 151 12.03 -14.48 15.95
CA ILE A 151 12.04 -15.39 17.12
C ILE A 151 11.90 -16.87 16.72
N GLY A 152 11.10 -17.17 15.68
CA GLY A 152 10.87 -18.56 15.25
C GLY A 152 12.06 -19.20 14.52
N ASP A 153 12.83 -18.38 13.79
CA ASP A 153 14.00 -18.79 12.99
C ASP A 153 15.32 -18.30 13.63
N ASN A 154 15.30 -17.87 14.90
CA ASN A 154 16.47 -17.32 15.56
C ASN A 154 17.49 -18.43 15.84
N PRO A 155 18.74 -18.34 15.37
CA PRO A 155 19.78 -19.30 15.77
C PRO A 155 19.99 -19.35 17.29
N ALA A 156 19.61 -18.30 18.02
CA ALA A 156 19.58 -18.29 19.48
C ALA A 156 18.60 -19.33 20.08
N ALA A 157 17.52 -19.67 19.36
CA ALA A 157 16.58 -20.71 19.76
C ALA A 157 17.18 -22.12 19.64
N ASP A 158 18.21 -22.30 18.82
CA ASP A 158 18.92 -23.55 18.61
C ASP A 158 20.21 -23.67 19.45
N LEU A 159 20.48 -22.70 20.35
CA LEU A 159 21.73 -22.66 21.14
C LEU A 159 21.91 -23.84 22.08
N LEU A 160 20.83 -24.53 22.45
CA LEU A 160 20.90 -25.72 23.29
C LEU A 160 20.91 -27.02 22.49
N GLY A 161 20.73 -26.96 21.16
CA GLY A 161 20.70 -28.13 20.28
C GLY A 161 19.65 -29.19 20.68
N ASN A 162 19.48 -30.20 19.81
CA ASN A 162 19.01 -31.52 20.23
C ASN A 162 20.23 -32.39 20.54
#